data_AF-A0A8C9KC34-F1
#
_entry.id   AF-A0A8C9KC34-F1
#
_cell.length_a   1.000
_cell.length_b   1.000
_cell.length_c   1.000
_cell.angle_alpha   90.00
_cell.angle_beta   90.00
_cell.angle_gamma   90.00
#
_symmetry.space_group_name_H-M   'P 1'
#
loop_
_entity.id
_entity.type
_entity.pdbx_description
1 polymer ?
#
loop_
_entity_poly.entity_id
_entity_poly.type
_entity_poly.pdbx_seq_one_letter_code
_entity_poly.pdbx_strand_id
1 'polypeptide(L)'
;MRSGKMGSKSSISVYMTLNQKKPDSSSASVCSIDSTDDLKSSNSECSSSESFDFPPGSMHAPSTSSTSSSSKEEKKLSNSLKMKVFSKNVSKCVTPDGRTICVGDIVWAKIYGFPWWPARILTITVSRKDSGLLVRQEARISWFGSPTTSFLALSQLSPFLENFQSRFNKKRKGLYRKAITEAAKAAKQLTPEVRALLTQFET
;
A
#
# COMPACT_ATOMS: atom_id res chain seq x y z
N MET A 1 -63.72 -24.97 -37.64
CA MET A 1 -63.26 -23.97 -38.63
C MET A 1 -61.85 -23.54 -38.23
N ARG A 2 -60.87 -23.70 -39.14
CA ARG A 2 -59.48 -23.27 -38.95
C ARG A 2 -59.35 -21.82 -39.42
N SER A 3 -58.87 -20.95 -38.55
CA SER A 3 -58.29 -19.63 -38.88
C SER A 3 -57.12 -19.45 -37.89
N GLY A 4 -55.88 -19.14 -38.25
CA GLY A 4 -55.39 -18.45 -39.43
C GLY A 4 -54.80 -17.09 -39.03
N LYS A 5 -53.60 -17.13 -38.43
CA LYS A 5 -52.44 -16.19 -38.55
C LYS A 5 -52.69 -14.67 -38.50
N MET A 6 -51.93 -13.95 -37.68
CA MET A 6 -51.06 -12.85 -38.14
C MET A 6 -50.06 -12.44 -37.05
N GLY A 7 -48.77 -12.54 -37.37
CA GLY A 7 -47.67 -12.05 -36.55
C GLY A 7 -47.46 -10.55 -36.79
N SER A 8 -47.41 -9.79 -35.70
CA SER A 8 -47.10 -8.37 -35.74
C SER A 8 -45.58 -8.18 -35.69
N LYS A 9 -45.00 -7.71 -36.80
CA LYS A 9 -43.61 -7.28 -36.89
C LYS A 9 -43.52 -5.85 -36.35
N SER A 10 -42.94 -5.68 -35.17
CA SER A 10 -42.62 -4.35 -34.64
C SER A 10 -41.30 -3.87 -35.25
N SER A 11 -41.36 -2.89 -36.14
CA SER A 11 -40.20 -2.16 -36.65
C SER A 11 -39.84 -1.04 -35.68
N ILE A 12 -38.74 -1.21 -34.94
CA ILE A 12 -38.21 -0.18 -34.04
C ILE A 12 -37.33 0.76 -34.86
N SER A 13 -37.84 1.97 -35.12
CA SER A 13 -37.09 3.08 -35.70
C SER A 13 -36.33 3.80 -34.59
N VAL A 14 -34.99 3.81 -34.66
CA VAL A 14 -34.13 4.50 -33.69
C VAL A 14 -33.84 5.91 -34.21
N TYR A 15 -34.37 6.93 -33.54
CA TYR A 15 -33.99 8.32 -33.77
C TYR A 15 -32.78 8.66 -32.88
N MET A 16 -31.64 8.94 -33.51
CA MET A 16 -30.45 9.48 -32.84
C MET A 16 -30.53 11.00 -32.85
N THR A 17 -30.90 11.60 -31.72
CA THR A 17 -30.85 13.06 -31.54
C THR A 17 -29.42 13.46 -31.19
N LEU A 18 -28.70 13.94 -32.20
CA LEU A 18 -27.35 14.50 -32.10
C LEU A 18 -27.42 15.94 -31.57
N ASN A 19 -27.13 16.13 -30.27
CA ASN A 19 -26.90 17.46 -29.72
C ASN A 19 -25.49 17.93 -30.10
N GLN A 20 -25.39 18.67 -31.20
CA GLN A 20 -24.22 19.52 -31.46
C GLN A 20 -24.30 20.75 -30.57
N LYS A 21 -23.33 20.92 -29.66
CA LYS A 21 -23.05 22.22 -29.05
C LYS A 21 -21.65 22.64 -29.49
N LYS A 22 -21.62 23.73 -30.25
CA LYS A 22 -20.43 24.37 -30.83
C LYS A 22 -19.44 24.83 -29.75
N PRO A 23 -18.14 24.87 -30.07
CA PRO A 23 -17.14 25.66 -29.36
C PRO A 23 -17.14 27.10 -29.91
N ASP A 24 -17.35 28.10 -29.06
CA ASP A 24 -17.20 29.51 -29.43
C ASP A 24 -15.98 30.14 -28.74
N SER A 25 -15.20 30.78 -29.62
CA SER A 25 -14.06 31.71 -29.55
C SER A 25 -13.55 32.35 -28.26
N SER A 26 -12.22 32.52 -28.29
CA SER A 26 -11.32 33.45 -27.59
C SER A 26 -11.86 34.84 -27.24
N SER A 27 -11.43 35.35 -26.07
CA SER A 27 -10.92 36.72 -25.93
C SER A 27 -9.90 36.80 -24.79
N ALA A 28 -8.74 37.39 -25.10
CA ALA A 28 -7.67 37.66 -24.15
C ALA A 28 -8.08 38.70 -23.08
N SER A 29 -7.54 38.57 -21.88
CA SER A 29 -7.35 39.72 -20.99
C SER A 29 -6.15 39.47 -20.08
N VAL A 30 -5.15 40.33 -20.24
CA VAL A 30 -3.96 40.44 -19.39
C VAL A 30 -4.31 41.42 -18.27
N CYS A 31 -4.05 41.04 -17.03
CA CYS A 31 -3.86 42.00 -15.94
C CYS A 31 -2.96 41.38 -14.88
N SER A 32 -1.71 41.85 -14.87
CA SER A 32 -0.79 41.74 -13.74
C SER A 32 -1.30 42.61 -12.60
N ILE A 33 -1.14 42.16 -11.36
CA ILE A 33 -0.78 43.05 -10.25
C ILE A 33 -0.04 42.27 -9.18
N ASP A 34 1.14 42.81 -8.89
CA ASP A 34 2.12 42.47 -7.89
C ASP A 34 1.60 42.81 -6.48
N SER A 35 1.96 42.00 -5.49
CA SER A 35 2.07 42.48 -4.11
C SER A 35 2.97 41.55 -3.31
N THR A 36 4.21 42.00 -3.15
CA THR A 36 5.13 41.63 -2.08
C THR A 36 4.56 41.99 -0.70
N ASP A 37 4.78 41.13 0.29
CA ASP A 37 5.20 41.61 1.61
C ASP A 37 6.09 40.53 2.26
N ASP A 38 7.33 40.93 2.44
CA ASP A 38 8.34 40.28 3.26
C ASP A 38 7.91 40.24 4.73
N LEU A 39 8.39 39.24 5.47
CA LEU A 39 9.39 39.45 6.53
C LEU A 39 9.44 38.28 7.51
N LYS A 40 10.70 37.96 7.83
CA LYS A 40 11.23 37.49 9.12
C LYS A 40 11.41 35.99 9.31
N SER A 41 12.56 35.54 8.80
CA SER A 41 13.37 34.50 9.42
C SER A 41 13.74 34.89 10.86
N SER A 42 13.62 33.96 11.80
CA SER A 42 14.41 33.95 13.03
C SER A 42 14.76 32.50 13.38
N ASN A 43 16.05 32.21 13.31
CA ASN A 43 16.70 31.02 13.81
C ASN A 43 16.66 31.02 15.34
N SER A 44 16.51 29.84 15.93
CA SER A 44 17.35 29.44 17.06
C SER A 44 17.28 27.93 17.26
N GLU A 45 18.45 27.30 17.22
CA GLU A 45 18.70 25.98 17.78
C GLU A 45 18.74 26.10 19.31
N CYS A 46 18.21 25.12 20.04
CA CYS A 46 18.81 24.74 21.32
C CYS A 46 18.36 23.35 21.77
N SER A 47 19.38 22.56 22.08
CA SER A 47 19.45 21.30 22.79
C SER A 47 18.72 21.33 24.15
N SER A 48 18.16 20.20 24.58
CA SER A 48 18.77 19.38 25.64
C SER A 48 17.77 18.48 26.34
N SER A 49 18.24 17.25 26.51
CA SER A 49 17.73 16.16 27.32
C SER A 49 17.43 16.60 28.76
N GLU A 50 16.31 16.13 29.27
CA GLU A 50 15.95 16.16 30.68
C GLU A 50 16.88 15.25 31.49
N SER A 51 17.69 15.89 32.33
CA SER A 51 18.54 15.32 33.36
C SER A 51 17.81 15.31 34.70
N PHE A 52 17.76 14.15 35.36
CA PHE A 52 17.40 14.03 36.78
C PHE A 52 18.66 14.24 37.65
N ASP A 53 18.50 15.04 38.70
CA ASP A 53 19.53 15.51 39.62
C ASP A 53 19.60 14.64 40.90
N PHE A 54 20.60 14.91 41.76
CA PHE A 54 20.94 14.42 43.13
C PHE A 54 22.19 13.50 43.24
N PRO A 55 23.05 13.68 44.27
CA PRO A 55 24.08 14.73 44.42
C PRO A 55 25.52 14.16 44.62
N PRO A 56 26.59 15.01 44.66
CA PRO A 56 27.99 14.55 44.63
C PRO A 56 28.64 14.42 46.03
N GLY A 57 29.43 13.36 46.21
CA GLY A 57 30.28 13.10 47.38
C GLY A 57 31.74 12.81 46.99
N SER A 58 32.52 13.89 46.87
CA SER A 58 33.94 14.10 47.17
C SER A 58 34.89 12.93 47.56
N MET A 59 36.06 12.93 46.88
CA MET A 59 37.43 12.54 47.29
C MET A 59 37.81 11.05 47.43
N HIS A 60 38.75 10.57 46.60
CA HIS A 60 40.15 10.27 46.98
C HIS A 60 40.95 9.64 45.81
N ALA A 61 42.27 9.73 45.94
CA ALA A 61 43.32 9.75 44.92
C ALA A 61 43.83 8.34 44.48
N PRO A 62 44.82 8.25 43.57
CA PRO A 62 45.09 7.08 42.71
C PRO A 62 46.09 6.08 43.34
N SER A 63 46.17 4.85 42.80
CA SER A 63 47.45 4.10 42.60
C SER A 63 47.28 2.68 42.03
N THR A 64 48.17 2.39 41.05
CA THR A 64 49.00 1.18 40.87
C THR A 64 48.41 -0.18 40.45
N SER A 65 48.82 -0.57 39.23
CA SER A 65 49.51 -1.82 38.84
C SER A 65 48.81 -3.19 38.86
N SER A 66 48.71 -3.76 37.65
CA SER A 66 48.99 -5.15 37.20
C SER A 66 48.50 -6.34 38.05
N THR A 67 47.86 -7.32 37.41
CA THR A 67 48.45 -8.65 37.05
C THR A 67 47.40 -9.54 36.37
N SER A 68 47.87 -10.29 35.38
CA SER A 68 47.24 -11.34 34.59
C SER A 68 46.42 -12.39 35.34
N SER A 69 45.36 -12.91 34.72
CA SER A 69 45.14 -14.36 34.68
C SER A 69 44.28 -14.79 33.49
N SER A 70 44.83 -15.79 32.79
CA SER A 70 44.25 -16.53 31.68
C SER A 70 43.12 -17.43 32.16
N SER A 71 41.99 -17.46 31.43
CA SER A 71 41.12 -18.63 31.40
C SER A 71 40.58 -18.83 29.97
N LYS A 72 41.33 -19.68 29.27
CA LYS A 72 40.91 -20.74 28.35
C LYS A 72 39.69 -20.50 27.46
N GLU A 73 40.01 -20.50 26.15
CA GLU A 73 39.19 -21.04 25.08
C GLU A 73 38.27 -22.18 25.55
N GLU A 74 36.98 -21.98 25.35
CA GLU A 74 36.10 -23.06 24.89
C GLU A 74 35.50 -22.55 23.58
N LYS A 75 36.21 -22.80 22.48
CA LYS A 75 35.65 -22.79 21.13
C LYS A 75 34.62 -23.91 21.04
N LYS A 76 33.45 -23.72 21.66
CA LYS A 76 32.26 -24.45 21.25
C LYS A 76 31.80 -23.82 19.95
N LEU A 77 32.36 -24.29 18.85
CA LEU A 77 31.78 -24.19 17.51
C LEU A 77 30.42 -24.90 17.51
N SER A 78 29.44 -24.30 18.19
CA SER A 78 28.05 -24.50 17.83
C SER A 78 27.85 -23.73 16.54
N ASN A 79 28.31 -24.32 15.43
CA ASN A 79 27.68 -24.08 14.14
C ASN A 79 26.27 -24.65 14.25
N SER A 80 25.43 -24.01 15.07
CA SER A 80 24.00 -24.12 14.99
C SER A 80 23.70 -23.75 13.55
N LEU A 81 23.30 -24.75 12.77
CA LEU A 81 22.82 -24.61 11.41
C LEU A 81 21.57 -23.74 11.46
N LYS A 82 21.74 -22.43 11.69
CA LYS A 82 20.68 -21.45 11.62
C LYS A 82 20.37 -21.34 10.13
N MET A 83 19.40 -22.13 9.68
CA MET A 83 18.88 -22.04 8.32
C MET A 83 18.63 -20.57 7.99
N LYS A 84 19.32 -20.08 6.96
CA LYS A 84 19.27 -18.67 6.59
C LYS A 84 17.97 -18.44 5.82
N VAL A 85 17.16 -17.50 6.30
CA VAL A 85 15.95 -17.06 5.61
C VAL A 85 16.31 -15.89 4.69
N PHE A 86 16.00 -16.04 3.42
CA PHE A 86 16.17 -15.02 2.39
C PHE A 86 14.82 -14.40 2.07
N SER A 87 14.74 -13.07 2.06
CA SER A 87 13.54 -12.34 1.66
C SER A 87 13.82 -11.58 0.38
N LYS A 88 12.93 -11.71 -0.60
CA LYS A 88 13.01 -10.97 -1.86
C LYS A 88 11.71 -10.23 -2.13
N ASN A 89 11.83 -9.06 -2.73
CA ASN A 89 10.67 -8.36 -3.28
C ASN A 89 10.39 -8.93 -4.67
N VAL A 90 9.12 -9.22 -4.93
CA VAL A 90 8.64 -9.72 -6.21
C VAL A 90 7.53 -8.81 -6.70
N SER A 91 7.34 -8.76 -8.00
CA SER A 91 6.26 -7.98 -8.59
C SER A 91 4.94 -8.75 -8.68
N LYS A 92 5.01 -10.09 -8.63
CA LYS A 92 3.88 -11.01 -8.67
C LYS A 92 4.13 -12.23 -7.79
N CYS A 93 3.08 -12.76 -7.19
CA CYS A 93 3.12 -14.04 -6.49
C CYS A 93 1.82 -14.82 -6.65
N VAL A 94 1.87 -16.12 -6.39
CA VAL A 94 0.70 -16.98 -6.31
C VAL A 94 0.36 -17.21 -4.85
N THR A 95 -0.88 -16.95 -4.47
CA THR A 95 -1.43 -17.22 -3.15
C THR A 95 -1.73 -18.70 -2.96
N PRO A 96 -1.85 -19.20 -1.71
CA PRO A 96 -2.14 -20.62 -1.44
C PRO A 96 -3.44 -21.16 -2.06
N ASP A 97 -4.38 -20.27 -2.38
CA ASP A 97 -5.64 -20.57 -3.06
C ASP A 97 -5.50 -20.65 -4.60
N GLY A 98 -4.28 -20.55 -5.14
CA GLY A 98 -3.99 -20.60 -6.57
C GLY A 98 -4.21 -19.28 -7.32
N ARG A 99 -4.61 -18.20 -6.63
CA ARG A 99 -4.79 -16.89 -7.27
C ARG A 99 -3.46 -16.19 -7.48
N THR A 100 -3.39 -15.37 -8.52
CA THR A 100 -2.24 -14.49 -8.76
C THR A 100 -2.52 -13.13 -8.15
N ILE A 101 -1.56 -12.60 -7.40
CA ILE A 101 -1.55 -11.23 -6.90
C ILE A 101 -0.32 -10.50 -7.45
N CYS A 102 -0.52 -9.29 -7.95
CA CYS A 102 0.52 -8.42 -8.49
C CYS A 102 0.62 -7.10 -7.72
N VAL A 103 1.79 -6.48 -7.79
CA VAL A 103 1.96 -5.06 -7.44
C VAL A 103 1.01 -4.22 -8.28
N GLY A 104 0.36 -3.26 -7.63
CA GLY A 104 -0.65 -2.40 -8.23
C GLY A 104 -2.09 -2.90 -8.10
N ASP A 105 -2.30 -4.19 -7.80
CA ASP A 105 -3.65 -4.74 -7.64
C ASP A 105 -4.42 -4.06 -6.52
N ILE A 106 -5.74 -3.93 -6.75
CA ILE A 106 -6.69 -3.40 -5.78
C ILE A 106 -7.30 -4.57 -5.02
N VAL A 107 -7.21 -4.52 -3.70
CA VAL A 107 -7.65 -5.57 -2.80
C VAL A 107 -8.51 -5.01 -1.67
N TRP A 108 -9.37 -5.86 -1.12
CA TRP A 108 -9.87 -5.71 0.23
C TRP A 108 -8.80 -6.20 1.19
N ALA A 109 -8.51 -5.41 2.22
CA ALA A 109 -7.59 -5.77 3.27
C ALA A 109 -8.29 -5.76 4.64
N LYS A 110 -7.90 -6.70 5.51
CA LYS A 110 -8.46 -6.85 6.86
C LYS A 110 -7.38 -6.77 7.92
N ILE A 111 -7.54 -5.80 8.82
CA ILE A 111 -6.78 -5.70 10.07
C ILE A 111 -7.72 -5.83 11.27
N TYR A 112 -7.15 -6.10 12.44
CA TYR A 112 -7.89 -6.19 13.69
C TYR A 112 -8.53 -4.84 14.05
N GLY A 113 -9.75 -4.84 14.60
CA GLY A 113 -10.46 -3.62 15.01
C GLY A 113 -11.12 -2.80 13.89
N PHE A 114 -10.77 -3.01 12.61
CA PHE A 114 -11.31 -2.26 11.47
C PHE A 114 -12.16 -3.14 10.54
N PRO A 115 -13.13 -2.59 9.80
CA PRO A 115 -13.84 -3.34 8.76
C PRO A 115 -12.88 -3.72 7.62
N TRP A 116 -13.35 -4.56 6.69
CA TRP A 116 -12.69 -4.70 5.41
C TRP A 116 -12.63 -3.34 4.70
N TRP A 117 -11.43 -2.96 4.26
CA TRP A 117 -11.18 -1.67 3.64
C TRP A 117 -10.38 -1.84 2.34
N PRO A 118 -10.65 -1.03 1.29
CA PRO A 118 -9.91 -1.13 0.05
C PRO A 118 -8.47 -0.63 0.19
N ALA A 119 -7.54 -1.33 -0.46
CA ALA A 119 -6.13 -0.98 -0.48
C ALA A 119 -5.49 -1.32 -1.85
N ARG A 120 -4.36 -0.68 -2.14
CA ARG A 120 -3.50 -0.98 -3.29
C ARG A 120 -2.23 -1.68 -2.82
N ILE A 121 -1.81 -2.72 -3.54
CA ILE A 121 -0.53 -3.39 -3.30
C ILE A 121 0.62 -2.55 -3.85
N LEU A 122 1.59 -2.24 -2.99
CA LEU A 122 2.80 -1.49 -3.33
C LEU A 122 3.99 -2.40 -3.59
N THR A 123 4.13 -3.45 -2.80
CA THR A 123 5.25 -4.39 -2.85
C THR A 123 4.80 -5.74 -2.34
N ILE A 124 5.34 -6.81 -2.91
CA ILE A 124 5.14 -8.18 -2.40
C ILE A 124 6.50 -8.69 -1.96
N THR A 125 6.58 -9.23 -0.75
CA THR A 125 7.80 -9.80 -0.19
C THR A 125 7.59 -11.29 0.05
N VAL A 126 8.47 -12.10 -0.54
CA VAL A 126 8.48 -13.56 -0.36
C VAL A 126 9.74 -13.96 0.39
N SER A 127 9.55 -14.59 1.53
CA SER A 127 10.62 -15.12 2.37
C SER A 127 10.72 -16.64 2.20
N ARG A 128 11.92 -17.16 1.92
CA ARG A 128 12.22 -18.59 1.77
C ARG A 128 13.42 -18.98 2.61
N LYS A 129 13.46 -20.23 3.08
CA LYS A 129 14.68 -20.84 3.64
C LYS A 129 15.66 -21.18 2.51
N ASP A 130 16.91 -21.38 2.87
CA ASP A 130 17.95 -22.02 2.06
C ASP A 130 17.50 -23.35 1.41
N SER A 131 16.66 -24.14 2.09
CA SER A 131 16.03 -25.34 1.54
C SER A 131 14.99 -25.08 0.43
N GLY A 132 14.71 -23.82 0.11
CA GLY A 132 13.65 -23.41 -0.83
C GLY A 132 12.25 -23.38 -0.22
N LEU A 133 12.08 -23.84 1.03
CA LEU A 133 10.79 -23.83 1.75
C LEU A 133 10.26 -22.40 1.89
N LEU A 134 9.00 -22.17 1.49
CA LEU A 134 8.33 -20.90 1.67
C LEU A 134 8.04 -20.65 3.16
N VAL A 135 8.55 -19.54 3.68
CA VAL A 135 8.40 -19.13 5.08
C VAL A 135 7.24 -18.16 5.22
N ARG A 136 7.22 -17.13 4.37
CA ARG A 136 6.27 -16.03 4.49
C ARG A 136 6.00 -15.40 3.13
N GLN A 137 4.76 -14.97 2.93
CA GLN A 137 4.35 -14.10 1.84
C GLN A 137 3.56 -12.93 2.42
N GLU A 138 4.05 -11.73 2.19
CA GLU A 138 3.41 -10.50 2.66
C GLU A 138 3.32 -9.49 1.53
N ALA A 139 2.33 -8.61 1.65
CA ALA A 139 2.23 -7.43 0.83
C ALA A 139 2.35 -6.18 1.69
N ARG A 140 3.12 -5.21 1.20
CA ARG A 140 3.00 -3.83 1.63
C ARG A 140 1.86 -3.18 0.85
N ILE A 141 0.92 -2.57 1.55
CA ILE A 141 -0.27 -1.95 0.96
C ILE A 141 -0.39 -0.47 1.34
N SER A 142 -1.05 0.31 0.49
CA SER A 142 -1.55 1.66 0.80
C SER A 142 -3.07 1.63 0.85
N TRP A 143 -3.64 2.21 1.90
CA TRP A 143 -5.08 2.24 2.10
C TRP A 143 -5.73 3.37 1.28
N PHE A 144 -6.83 3.09 0.58
CA PHE A 144 -7.56 4.18 -0.09
C PHE A 144 -8.24 5.09 0.95
N GLY A 145 -8.22 6.41 0.72
CA GLY A 145 -8.73 7.38 1.69
C GLY A 145 -7.92 7.50 2.99
N SER A 146 -6.68 7.00 3.03
CA SER A 146 -5.78 7.19 4.18
C SER A 146 -4.32 7.30 3.71
N PRO A 147 -3.47 8.14 4.33
CA PRO A 147 -2.05 8.20 3.99
C PRO A 147 -1.25 7.00 4.54
N THR A 148 -1.89 6.11 5.30
CA THR A 148 -1.21 5.00 5.98
C THR A 148 -0.85 3.87 5.02
N THR A 149 0.22 3.16 5.37
CA THR A 149 0.61 1.90 4.73
C THR A 149 0.68 0.78 5.77
N SER A 150 0.58 -0.47 5.34
CA SER A 150 0.64 -1.62 6.25
C SER A 150 1.29 -2.82 5.56
N PHE A 151 1.88 -3.70 6.36
CA PHE A 151 2.36 -5.01 5.91
C PHE A 151 1.36 -6.06 6.37
N LEU A 152 0.84 -6.85 5.42
CA LEU A 152 -0.18 -7.85 5.69
C LEU A 152 0.21 -9.18 5.04
N ALA A 153 -0.11 -10.28 5.72
CA ALA A 153 -0.07 -11.59 5.11
C ALA A 153 -1.09 -11.66 3.97
N LEU A 154 -0.80 -12.45 2.93
CA LEU A 154 -1.72 -12.54 1.78
C LEU A 154 -3.11 -13.10 2.15
N SER A 155 -3.20 -13.88 3.25
CA SER A 155 -4.48 -14.38 3.79
C SER A 155 -5.41 -13.28 4.31
N GLN A 156 -4.88 -12.09 4.58
CA GLN A 156 -5.65 -10.92 5.01
C GLN A 156 -6.15 -10.08 3.84
N LEU A 157 -5.80 -10.47 2.62
CA LEU A 157 -6.15 -9.79 1.38
C LEU A 157 -7.22 -10.60 0.64
N SER A 158 -8.06 -9.90 -0.11
CA SER A 158 -9.12 -10.48 -0.92
C SER A 158 -9.30 -9.64 -2.19
N PRO A 159 -9.45 -10.23 -3.37
CA PRO A 159 -9.56 -9.47 -4.62
C PRO A 159 -10.72 -8.46 -4.59
N PHE A 160 -10.45 -7.21 -4.98
CA PHE A 160 -11.43 -6.13 -4.81
C PHE A 160 -12.72 -6.35 -5.60
N LEU A 161 -12.59 -6.72 -6.88
CA LEU A 161 -13.72 -6.88 -7.80
C LEU A 161 -14.54 -8.13 -7.49
N GLU A 162 -13.89 -9.27 -7.25
CA GLU A 162 -14.56 -10.55 -6.99
C GLU A 162 -15.40 -10.50 -5.71
N ASN A 163 -14.90 -9.84 -4.66
CA ASN A 163 -15.56 -9.81 -3.36
C ASN A 163 -16.31 -8.49 -3.10
N PHE A 164 -16.52 -7.65 -4.12
CA PHE A 164 -17.11 -6.33 -3.96
C PHE A 164 -18.48 -6.38 -3.29
N GLN A 165 -19.40 -7.22 -3.78
CA GLN A 165 -20.76 -7.30 -3.23
C GLN A 165 -20.79 -7.82 -1.79
N SER A 166 -19.86 -8.70 -1.42
CA SER A 166 -19.78 -9.28 -0.07
C SER A 166 -19.19 -8.29 0.95
N ARG A 167 -18.23 -7.46 0.54
CA ARG A 167 -17.47 -6.58 1.45
C ARG A 167 -17.97 -5.14 1.46
N PHE A 168 -18.68 -4.72 0.42
CA PHE A 168 -19.18 -3.35 0.31
C PHE A 168 -20.34 -3.10 1.27
N ASN A 169 -20.15 -2.19 2.22
CA ASN A 169 -21.17 -1.77 3.16
C ASN A 169 -21.89 -0.50 2.67
N LYS A 170 -23.06 -0.68 2.05
CA LYS A 170 -23.91 0.40 1.51
C LYS A 170 -24.34 1.45 2.55
N LYS A 171 -24.38 1.09 3.84
CA LYS A 171 -24.84 1.98 4.91
C LYS A 171 -23.75 2.98 5.34
N ARG A 172 -22.48 2.68 5.07
CA ARG A 172 -21.36 3.55 5.44
C ARG A 172 -21.22 4.73 4.48
N LYS A 173 -21.05 5.92 5.04
CA LYS A 173 -20.89 7.19 4.32
C LYS A 173 -19.51 7.80 4.59
N GLY A 174 -19.26 9.00 4.06
CA GLY A 174 -18.03 9.76 4.30
C GLY A 174 -16.79 9.10 3.67
N LEU A 175 -15.70 9.06 4.43
CA LEU A 175 -14.39 8.59 3.96
C LEU A 175 -14.42 7.19 3.36
N TYR A 176 -15.23 6.29 3.93
CA TYR A 176 -15.43 4.94 3.39
C TYR A 176 -15.92 4.98 1.94
N ARG A 177 -16.95 5.79 1.65
CA ARG A 177 -17.52 5.88 0.31
C ARG A 177 -16.51 6.47 -0.68
N LYS A 178 -15.73 7.47 -0.25
CA LYS A 178 -14.65 8.06 -1.05
C LYS A 178 -13.58 7.01 -1.38
N ALA A 179 -13.10 6.29 -0.37
CA ALA A 179 -12.12 5.22 -0.54
C ALA A 179 -12.60 4.12 -1.52
N ILE A 180 -13.87 3.73 -1.44
CA ILE A 180 -14.48 2.75 -2.37
C ILE A 180 -14.52 3.28 -3.80
N THR A 181 -14.91 4.55 -4.00
CA THR A 181 -14.96 5.17 -5.33
C THR A 181 -13.56 5.28 -5.94
N GLU A 182 -12.57 5.71 -5.16
CA GLU A 182 -11.17 5.79 -5.60
C GLU A 182 -10.61 4.41 -5.95
N ALA A 183 -10.87 3.41 -5.12
CA ALA A 183 -10.47 2.02 -5.37
C ALA A 183 -11.12 1.45 -6.64
N ALA A 184 -12.41 1.73 -6.86
CA ALA A 184 -13.09 1.30 -8.08
C ALA A 184 -12.56 2.01 -9.34
N LYS A 185 -12.22 3.30 -9.25
CA LYS A 185 -11.56 4.03 -10.35
C LYS A 185 -10.19 3.43 -10.65
N ALA A 186 -9.39 3.20 -9.62
CA ALA A 186 -8.08 2.59 -9.73
C ALA A 186 -8.13 1.17 -10.32
N ALA A 187 -9.10 0.35 -9.91
CA ALA A 187 -9.28 -1.00 -10.42
C ALA A 187 -9.64 -1.00 -11.92
N LYS A 188 -10.42 -0.02 -12.39
CA LYS A 188 -10.74 0.15 -13.81
C LYS A 188 -9.54 0.59 -14.65
N GLN A 189 -8.63 1.36 -14.05
CA GLN A 189 -7.41 1.82 -14.71
C GLN A 189 -6.33 0.73 -14.78
N LEU A 190 -6.43 -0.31 -13.95
CA LEU A 190 -5.49 -1.42 -13.92
C LEU A 190 -5.80 -2.42 -15.05
N THR A 191 -5.52 -2.01 -16.28
CA THR A 191 -5.59 -2.88 -17.46
C THR A 191 -4.47 -3.93 -17.43
N PRO A 192 -4.58 -5.03 -18.22
CA PRO A 192 -3.49 -6.00 -18.34
C PRO A 192 -2.15 -5.38 -18.75
N GLU A 193 -2.19 -4.34 -19.59
CA GLU A 193 -1.00 -3.59 -20.00
C GLU A 193 -0.39 -2.84 -18.82
N VAL A 194 -1.19 -2.06 -18.07
CA VAL A 194 -0.70 -1.37 -16.86
C VAL A 194 -0.16 -2.38 -15.84
N ARG A 195 -0.83 -3.52 -15.67
CA ARG A 195 -0.35 -4.59 -14.80
C ARG A 195 1.00 -5.13 -15.27
N ALA A 196 1.14 -5.43 -16.56
CA ALA A 196 2.41 -5.86 -17.14
C ALA A 196 3.50 -4.83 -16.85
N LEU A 197 3.18 -3.54 -17.01
CA LEU A 197 4.10 -2.44 -16.78
C LEU A 197 4.57 -2.31 -15.32
N LEU A 198 3.72 -2.69 -14.36
CA LEU A 198 4.08 -2.72 -12.94
C LEU A 198 4.85 -3.98 -12.55
N THR A 199 4.83 -5.02 -13.41
CA THR A 199 5.48 -6.30 -13.12
C THR A 199 6.80 -6.54 -13.82
N GLN A 200 7.16 -5.71 -14.80
CA GLN A 200 8.26 -5.93 -15.74
C GLN A 200 9.69 -5.64 -15.22
N PHE A 201 9.87 -5.17 -13.99
CA PHE A 201 11.21 -4.90 -13.41
C PHE A 201 11.69 -5.95 -12.41
N GLU A 202 11.24 -7.21 -12.53
CA GLU A 202 11.82 -8.29 -11.72
C GLU A 202 13.21 -8.63 -12.30
N THR A 203 14.28 -8.21 -11.61
CA THR A 203 15.68 -8.51 -11.97
C THR A 203 16.33 -9.37 -10.89
#